data_AF-A0A940A8H4-F1
#
_entry.id   AF-A0A940A8H4-F1
#
_cell.length_a   1.000
_cell.length_b   1.000
_cell.length_c   1.000
_cell.angle_alpha   90.00
_cell.angle_beta   90.00
_cell.angle_gamma   90.00
#
_symmetry.space_group_name_H-M   'P 1'
#
loop_
_entity.id
_entity.type
_entity.pdbx_description
1 polymer ?
#
loop_
_entity_poly.entity_id
_entity_poly.type
_entity_poly.pdbx_seq_one_letter_code
_entity_poly.pdbx_strand_id
1 'polypeptide(L)'
;MLHLKSIALVILASCWSMTMSAQTVKTDPRFARGATKAFGRMTVTGIPSSDIAEQGFCWSESPEPTIEDFKTTKFLSNNGRIYCLEELTPATKYFMRAYVLKKNQEVLYGDVIRFYTIPKGQITFHIRTSNDNAADERIRAASQKAIDYWNDLTEMKGFSPNIGYNSGTPTAECSYGGWMSVGSNQSYQKAGTIMHEMLHGCGVIPWADTE
;
A
#
# COMPACT_ATOMS: atom_id res chain seq x y z
N MET A 1 -84.82 12.00 -18.36
CA MET A 1 -83.74 12.22 -19.36
C MET A 1 -82.74 13.22 -18.79
N LEU A 2 -81.64 12.74 -18.20
CA LEU A 2 -80.43 13.54 -17.96
C LEU A 2 -79.23 12.61 -18.19
N HIS A 3 -78.41 12.99 -19.16
CA HIS A 3 -77.18 12.30 -19.55
C HIS A 3 -76.07 12.62 -18.53
N LEU A 4 -75.45 11.59 -17.93
CA LEU A 4 -74.09 11.70 -17.40
C LEU A 4 -73.16 10.85 -18.27
N LYS A 5 -72.25 11.53 -18.98
CA LYS A 5 -71.21 10.93 -19.81
C LYS A 5 -70.14 10.32 -18.91
N SER A 6 -69.85 9.03 -19.09
CA SER A 6 -68.71 8.35 -18.49
C SER A 6 -67.40 8.95 -19.01
N ILE A 7 -66.59 9.52 -18.12
CA ILE A 7 -65.21 9.91 -18.41
C ILE A 7 -64.33 8.71 -18.06
N ALA A 8 -63.83 8.02 -19.08
CA ALA A 8 -62.79 7.00 -18.91
C ALA A 8 -61.44 7.71 -18.76
N LEU A 9 -60.90 7.73 -17.54
CA LEU A 9 -59.55 8.20 -17.26
C LEU A 9 -58.56 7.08 -17.61
N VAL A 10 -57.97 7.14 -18.81
CA VAL A 10 -56.86 6.27 -19.19
C VAL A 10 -55.59 6.83 -18.54
N ILE A 11 -55.18 6.25 -17.41
CA ILE A 11 -53.88 6.52 -16.80
C ILE A 11 -52.83 5.74 -17.61
N LEU A 12 -52.11 6.45 -18.49
CA LEU A 12 -50.88 5.96 -19.11
C LEU A 12 -49.82 5.80 -18.02
N ALA A 13 -49.65 4.58 -17.51
CA ALA A 13 -48.47 4.22 -16.72
C ALA A 13 -47.28 4.14 -17.69
N SER A 14 -46.52 5.23 -17.81
CA SER A 14 -45.20 5.17 -18.44
C SER A 14 -44.29 4.34 -17.54
N CYS A 15 -44.08 3.09 -17.93
CA CYS A 15 -43.09 2.22 -17.30
C CYS A 15 -41.70 2.75 -17.67
N TRP A 16 -41.18 3.69 -16.88
CA TRP A 16 -39.77 4.01 -16.89
C TRP A 16 -39.03 2.79 -16.36
N SER A 17 -38.55 1.93 -17.25
CA SER A 17 -37.55 0.95 -16.86
C SER A 17 -36.28 1.73 -16.53
N MET A 18 -36.06 2.03 -15.25
CA MET A 18 -34.73 2.41 -14.76
C MET A 18 -33.82 1.21 -15.03
N THR A 19 -33.09 1.23 -16.13
CA THR A 19 -31.92 0.37 -16.31
C THR A 19 -30.96 0.68 -15.18
N MET A 20 -30.98 -0.14 -14.13
CA MET A 20 -29.95 -0.10 -13.11
C MET A 20 -28.61 -0.34 -13.80
N SER A 21 -27.68 0.60 -13.62
CA SER A 21 -26.31 0.44 -14.10
C SER A 21 -25.74 -0.85 -13.51
N ALA A 22 -25.09 -1.66 -14.34
CA ALA A 22 -24.50 -2.92 -13.89
C ALA A 22 -23.51 -2.64 -12.76
N GLN A 23 -23.76 -3.25 -11.60
CA GLN A 23 -22.91 -3.10 -10.43
C GLN A 23 -21.63 -3.89 -10.66
N THR A 24 -20.49 -3.20 -10.62
CA THR A 24 -19.21 -3.82 -10.95
C THR A 24 -18.13 -3.38 -9.97
N VAL A 25 -17.27 -4.34 -9.62
CA VAL A 25 -16.03 -4.14 -8.90
C VAL A 25 -14.92 -4.53 -9.86
N LYS A 26 -13.89 -3.69 -10.00
CA LYS A 26 -12.72 -3.98 -10.85
C LYS A 26 -11.45 -3.88 -10.03
N THR A 27 -10.64 -4.93 -10.09
CA THR A 27 -9.28 -4.92 -9.56
C THR A 27 -8.37 -4.25 -10.60
N ASP A 28 -7.65 -3.18 -10.23
CA ASP A 28 -6.71 -2.54 -11.18
C ASP A 28 -5.52 -3.49 -11.43
N PRO A 29 -5.22 -3.85 -12.70
CA PRO A 29 -4.09 -4.73 -13.02
C PRO A 29 -2.73 -4.11 -12.69
N ARG A 30 -2.65 -2.80 -12.47
CA ARG A 30 -1.44 -2.11 -12.04
C ARG A 30 -1.38 -2.11 -10.52
N PHE A 31 -0.34 -2.76 -9.99
CA PHE A 31 -0.08 -2.86 -8.57
C PHE A 31 1.42 -2.68 -8.30
N ALA A 32 1.74 -2.29 -7.07
CA ALA A 32 3.12 -2.34 -6.57
C ALA A 32 3.26 -3.53 -5.63
N ARG A 33 4.44 -4.12 -5.58
CA ARG A 33 4.74 -5.26 -4.72
C ARG A 33 6.11 -5.10 -4.06
N GLY A 34 6.20 -5.56 -2.82
CA GLY A 34 7.41 -5.72 -2.03
C GLY A 34 7.59 -7.19 -1.63
N ALA A 35 8.49 -7.42 -0.68
CA ALA A 35 8.77 -8.74 -0.14
C ALA A 35 7.67 -9.21 0.80
N THR A 36 7.16 -8.33 1.65
CA THR A 36 6.13 -8.65 2.66
C THR A 36 4.84 -7.85 2.50
N LYS A 37 4.77 -7.00 1.47
CA LYS A 37 3.63 -6.11 1.21
C LYS A 37 3.27 -6.04 -0.27
N ALA A 38 2.02 -5.74 -0.58
CA ALA A 38 1.58 -5.39 -1.92
C ALA A 38 0.53 -4.27 -1.86
N PHE A 39 0.38 -3.54 -2.96
CA PHE A 39 -0.45 -2.36 -3.03
C PHE A 39 -1.33 -2.39 -4.28
N GLY A 40 -2.64 -2.38 -4.08
CA GLY A 40 -3.63 -2.46 -5.14
C GLY A 40 -4.59 -1.28 -5.16
N ARG A 41 -5.16 -1.01 -6.34
CA ARG A 41 -6.27 -0.06 -6.52
C ARG A 41 -7.48 -0.81 -7.05
N MET A 42 -8.67 -0.27 -6.80
CA MET A 42 -9.92 -0.82 -7.31
C MET A 42 -10.85 0.29 -7.78
N THR A 43 -11.77 -0.07 -8.68
CA THR A 43 -12.88 0.79 -9.10
C THR A 43 -14.20 0.12 -8.75
N VAL A 44 -15.13 0.90 -8.20
CA VAL A 44 -16.51 0.47 -7.90
C VAL A 44 -17.45 1.30 -8.75
N THR A 45 -18.36 0.67 -9.48
CA THR A 45 -19.33 1.35 -10.35
C THR A 45 -20.73 0.79 -10.11
N GLY A 46 -21.73 1.69 -10.08
CA GLY A 46 -23.14 1.30 -9.89
C GLY A 46 -23.54 0.92 -8.46
N ILE A 47 -22.63 0.97 -7.49
CA ILE A 47 -22.92 0.70 -6.07
C ILE A 47 -22.88 2.03 -5.30
N PRO A 48 -24.00 2.52 -4.76
CA PRO A 48 -24.02 3.69 -3.89
C PRO A 48 -23.14 3.48 -2.65
N SER A 49 -22.43 4.51 -2.22
CA SER A 49 -21.60 4.44 -1.00
C SER A 49 -22.41 4.12 0.26
N SER A 50 -23.70 4.48 0.27
CA SER A 50 -24.64 4.14 1.34
C SER A 50 -24.87 2.64 1.49
N ASP A 51 -24.64 1.86 0.43
CA ASP A 51 -24.96 0.44 0.37
C ASP A 51 -23.73 -0.43 0.65
N ILE A 52 -22.53 0.17 0.63
CA ILE A 52 -21.27 -0.49 0.94
C ILE A 52 -21.13 -0.60 2.46
N ALA A 53 -21.02 -1.83 2.96
CA ALA A 53 -20.67 -2.10 4.36
C ALA A 53 -19.14 -2.12 4.54
N GLU A 54 -18.43 -2.76 3.61
CA GLU A 54 -16.97 -2.90 3.61
C GLU A 54 -16.45 -3.00 2.17
N GLN A 55 -15.22 -2.54 1.92
CA GLN A 55 -14.56 -2.73 0.64
C GLN A 55 -13.05 -2.81 0.82
N GLY A 56 -12.40 -3.63 0.01
CA GLY A 56 -10.97 -3.81 0.09
C GLY A 56 -10.44 -4.90 -0.82
N PHE A 57 -9.37 -5.54 -0.39
CA PHE A 57 -8.71 -6.62 -1.12
C PHE A 57 -8.69 -7.89 -0.27
N CYS A 58 -8.88 -9.02 -0.93
CA CYS A 58 -8.64 -10.34 -0.37
C CYS A 58 -7.56 -11.06 -1.19
N TRP A 59 -6.78 -11.93 -0.55
CA TRP A 59 -5.68 -12.66 -1.18
C TRP A 59 -5.45 -14.02 -0.54
N SER A 60 -4.87 -14.92 -1.33
CA SER A 60 -4.57 -16.31 -0.95
C SER A 60 -3.46 -16.87 -1.85
N GLU A 61 -2.81 -17.95 -1.42
CA GLU A 61 -1.90 -18.73 -2.28
C GLU A 61 -2.68 -19.64 -3.26
N SER A 62 -3.95 -19.89 -2.95
CA SER A 62 -4.91 -20.58 -3.82
C SER A 62 -5.57 -19.62 -4.81
N PRO A 63 -5.93 -20.09 -6.02
CA PRO A 63 -6.73 -19.31 -6.95
C PRO A 63 -8.09 -18.91 -6.36
N GLU A 64 -8.66 -17.80 -6.82
CA GLU A 64 -10.00 -17.30 -6.42
C GLU A 64 -10.17 -16.94 -4.92
N PRO A 65 -9.31 -16.08 -4.35
CA PRO A 65 -9.35 -15.73 -2.92
C PRO A 65 -10.66 -15.05 -2.52
N THR A 66 -11.28 -15.42 -1.41
CA THR A 66 -12.54 -14.89 -0.90
C THR A 66 -12.35 -13.98 0.31
N ILE A 67 -13.43 -13.35 0.80
CA ILE A 67 -13.38 -12.57 2.05
C ILE A 67 -13.15 -13.41 3.32
N GLU A 68 -13.21 -14.75 3.21
CA GLU A 68 -12.87 -15.69 4.29
C GLU A 68 -11.36 -16.02 4.33
N ASP A 69 -10.62 -15.68 3.26
CA ASP A 69 -9.17 -15.75 3.24
C ASP A 69 -8.55 -14.50 3.92
N PHE A 70 -7.27 -14.24 3.67
CA PHE A 70 -6.67 -12.99 4.11
C PHE A 70 -7.32 -11.81 3.40
N LYS A 71 -7.66 -10.76 4.17
CA LYS A 71 -8.24 -9.54 3.63
C LYS A 71 -7.76 -8.29 4.34
N THR A 72 -7.92 -7.15 3.66
CA THR A 72 -7.56 -5.83 4.17
C THR A 72 -8.63 -4.81 3.78
N THR A 73 -8.90 -3.89 4.70
CA THR A 73 -9.61 -2.63 4.45
C THR A 73 -8.68 -1.44 4.65
N LYS A 74 -7.42 -1.67 5.04
CA LYS A 74 -6.42 -0.64 5.27
C LYS A 74 -5.99 -0.05 3.94
N PHE A 75 -5.99 1.27 3.86
CA PHE A 75 -5.56 1.99 2.67
C PHE A 75 -4.78 3.26 3.00
N LEU A 76 -3.97 3.68 2.03
CA LEU A 76 -3.39 5.01 1.97
C LEU A 76 -4.29 5.92 1.13
N SER A 77 -4.51 7.15 1.58
CA SER A 77 -5.24 8.17 0.84
C SER A 77 -4.27 9.02 0.03
N ASN A 78 -4.15 8.74 -1.27
CA ASN A 78 -3.31 9.51 -2.19
C ASN A 78 -3.86 9.39 -3.62
N ASN A 79 -4.48 10.46 -4.12
CA ASN A 79 -5.20 10.48 -5.41
C ASN A 79 -6.13 9.25 -5.54
N GLY A 80 -6.95 9.02 -4.51
CA GLY A 80 -7.75 7.81 -4.34
C GLY A 80 -7.23 6.89 -3.24
N ARG A 81 -7.81 5.68 -3.16
CA ARG A 81 -7.43 4.65 -2.17
C ARG A 81 -6.41 3.69 -2.76
N ILE A 82 -5.34 3.45 -2.03
CA ILE A 82 -4.34 2.42 -2.31
C ILE A 82 -4.42 1.41 -1.16
N TYR A 83 -4.94 0.21 -1.43
CA TYR A 83 -5.11 -0.82 -0.42
C TYR A 83 -3.78 -1.51 -0.12
N CYS A 84 -3.52 -1.75 1.15
CA CYS A 84 -2.27 -2.34 1.63
C CYS A 84 -2.49 -3.79 2.06
N LEU A 85 -1.91 -4.70 1.28
CA LEU A 85 -1.76 -6.11 1.63
C LEU A 85 -0.47 -6.23 2.44
N GLU A 86 -0.54 -6.84 3.62
CA GLU A 86 0.57 -6.95 4.56
C GLU A 86 0.77 -8.41 4.98
N GLU A 87 1.87 -8.69 5.67
CA GLU A 87 2.18 -10.03 6.20
C GLU A 87 2.31 -11.11 5.12
N LEU A 88 2.72 -10.71 3.91
CA LEU A 88 2.99 -11.65 2.83
C LEU A 88 4.32 -12.37 3.06
N THR A 89 4.39 -13.63 2.65
CA THR A 89 5.65 -14.38 2.63
C THR A 89 6.51 -13.92 1.45
N PRO A 90 7.81 -13.63 1.64
CA PRO A 90 8.73 -13.30 0.54
C PRO A 90 8.91 -14.42 -0.48
N ALA A 91 9.15 -14.05 -1.75
CA ALA A 91 9.33 -14.98 -2.88
C ALA A 91 8.19 -16.01 -3.05
N THR A 92 6.96 -15.64 -2.74
CA THR A 92 5.77 -16.50 -2.76
C THR A 92 4.76 -16.06 -3.82
N LYS A 93 4.08 -17.03 -4.42
CA LYS A 93 2.98 -16.79 -5.38
C LYS A 93 1.68 -16.52 -4.64
N TYR A 94 0.99 -15.45 -5.02
CA TYR A 94 -0.33 -15.11 -4.49
C TYR A 94 -1.31 -14.78 -5.62
N PHE A 95 -2.59 -14.88 -5.27
CA PHE A 95 -3.71 -14.34 -6.01
C PHE A 95 -4.38 -13.29 -5.13
N MET A 96 -4.75 -12.15 -5.71
CA MET A 96 -5.53 -11.11 -5.02
C MET A 96 -6.71 -10.68 -5.87
N ARG A 97 -7.78 -10.24 -5.22
CA ARG A 97 -8.90 -9.57 -5.89
C ARG A 97 -9.53 -8.52 -5.00
N ALA A 98 -10.02 -7.46 -5.64
CA ALA A 98 -10.83 -6.46 -4.97
C ALA A 98 -12.21 -7.04 -4.59
N TYR A 99 -12.79 -6.57 -3.48
CA TYR A 99 -14.14 -6.94 -3.08
C TYR A 99 -14.90 -5.74 -2.52
N VAL A 100 -16.23 -5.83 -2.62
CA VAL A 100 -17.20 -4.97 -1.95
C VAL A 100 -18.20 -5.87 -1.24
N LEU A 101 -18.28 -5.75 0.08
CA LEU A 101 -19.35 -6.31 0.89
C LEU A 101 -20.44 -5.25 1.04
N LYS A 102 -21.64 -5.56 0.56
CA LYS A 102 -22.81 -4.71 0.73
C LYS A 102 -23.48 -4.96 2.08
N LYS A 103 -24.32 -4.00 2.50
CA LYS A 103 -25.11 -4.11 3.74
C LYS A 103 -26.08 -5.31 3.75
N ASN A 104 -26.57 -5.71 2.59
CA ASN A 104 -27.42 -6.91 2.42
C ASN A 104 -26.63 -8.24 2.46
N GLN A 105 -25.35 -8.23 2.85
CA GLN A 105 -24.45 -9.39 2.91
C GLN A 105 -24.02 -9.98 1.56
N GLU A 106 -24.39 -9.35 0.44
CA GLU A 106 -23.91 -9.73 -0.88
C GLU A 106 -22.47 -9.26 -1.08
N VAL A 107 -21.62 -10.12 -1.63
CA VAL A 107 -20.22 -9.81 -1.92
C VAL A 107 -20.02 -9.77 -3.43
N LEU A 108 -19.48 -8.66 -3.91
CA LEU A 108 -19.05 -8.50 -5.29
C LEU A 108 -17.53 -8.53 -5.34
N TYR A 109 -17.00 -9.26 -6.30
CA TYR A 109 -15.57 -9.42 -6.51
C TYR A 109 -15.17 -8.80 -7.85
N GLY A 110 -13.95 -8.26 -7.90
CA GLY A 110 -13.30 -7.90 -9.14
C GLY A 110 -12.49 -9.05 -9.72
N ASP A 111 -11.82 -8.76 -10.84
CA ASP A 111 -10.95 -9.72 -11.52
C ASP A 111 -9.82 -10.21 -10.61
N VAL A 112 -9.45 -11.49 -10.76
CA VAL A 112 -8.32 -12.08 -10.03
C VAL A 112 -7.00 -11.68 -10.68
N ILE A 113 -6.07 -11.21 -9.85
CA ILE A 113 -4.70 -10.90 -10.25
C ILE A 113 -3.75 -11.89 -9.58
N ARG A 114 -2.95 -12.56 -10.39
CA ARG A 114 -1.82 -13.37 -9.92
C ARG A 114 -0.57 -12.51 -9.83
N PHE A 115 0.12 -12.58 -8.70
CA PHE A 115 1.42 -11.92 -8.51
C PHE A 115 2.37 -12.79 -7.67
N TYR A 116 3.62 -12.37 -7.59
CA TYR A 116 4.59 -12.93 -6.67
C TYR A 116 5.07 -11.82 -5.75
N THR A 117 5.40 -12.10 -4.50
CA THR A 117 6.28 -11.21 -3.74
C THR A 117 7.72 -11.34 -4.23
N ILE A 118 8.57 -10.36 -3.91
CA ILE A 118 10.01 -10.43 -4.20
C ILE A 118 10.75 -11.10 -3.02
N PRO A 119 12.00 -11.54 -3.20
CA PRO A 119 12.86 -11.91 -2.07
C PRO A 119 13.00 -10.76 -1.08
N LYS A 120 13.12 -11.09 0.21
CA LYS A 120 13.33 -10.08 1.25
C LYS A 120 14.72 -9.47 1.13
N GLY A 121 14.81 -8.15 1.23
CA GLY A 121 16.07 -7.44 1.37
C GLY A 121 16.81 -7.89 2.63
N GLN A 122 18.12 -7.71 2.61
CA GLN A 122 19.02 -8.12 3.71
C GLN A 122 19.99 -6.99 4.08
N ILE A 123 19.55 -5.74 3.95
CA ILE A 123 20.37 -4.60 4.34
C ILE A 123 20.39 -4.49 5.87
N THR A 124 21.53 -4.07 6.39
CA THR A 124 21.77 -3.85 7.82
C THR A 124 22.27 -2.41 8.01
N PHE A 125 22.56 -2.02 9.24
CA PHE A 125 23.16 -0.71 9.50
C PHE A 125 24.08 -0.78 10.72
N HIS A 126 24.99 0.17 10.80
CA HIS A 126 25.86 0.38 11.95
C HIS A 126 25.62 1.76 12.54
N ILE A 127 25.53 1.84 13.87
CA ILE A 127 25.45 3.12 14.59
C ILE A 127 26.82 3.47 15.16
N ARG A 128 27.31 4.67 14.85
CA ARG A 128 28.43 5.29 15.57
C ARG A 128 27.87 6.01 16.78
N THR A 129 28.14 5.45 17.94
CA THR A 129 27.72 6.04 19.21
C THR A 129 28.44 7.37 19.44
N SER A 130 27.70 8.34 19.95
CA SER A 130 28.17 9.67 20.31
C SER A 130 28.09 9.87 21.83
N ASN A 131 28.41 11.08 22.30
CA ASN A 131 28.21 11.46 23.70
C ASN A 131 26.76 11.88 24.01
N ASP A 132 25.87 11.90 23.01
CA ASP A 132 24.44 12.21 23.16
C ASP A 132 23.62 10.93 22.97
N ASN A 133 23.47 10.17 24.07
CA ASN A 133 22.73 8.90 24.08
C ASN A 133 21.29 9.06 23.58
N ALA A 134 20.65 10.20 23.87
CA ALA A 134 19.27 10.43 23.46
C ALA A 134 19.16 10.64 21.95
N ALA A 135 20.13 11.31 21.33
CA ALA A 135 20.22 11.41 19.87
C ALA A 135 20.50 10.05 19.24
N ASP A 136 21.44 9.29 19.78
CA ASP A 136 21.78 7.95 19.29
C ASP A 136 20.57 7.00 19.32
N GLU A 137 19.79 7.02 20.39
CA GLU A 137 18.56 6.22 20.52
C GLU A 137 17.51 6.60 19.47
N ARG A 138 17.27 7.90 19.26
CA ARG A 138 16.33 8.38 18.24
C ARG A 138 16.78 7.99 16.84
N ILE A 139 18.06 8.17 16.53
CA ILE A 139 18.64 7.82 15.22
C ILE A 139 18.61 6.31 15.01
N ARG A 140 18.92 5.50 16.03
CA ARG A 140 18.84 4.03 15.97
C ARG A 140 17.42 3.58 15.67
N ALA A 141 16.42 4.10 16.38
CA ALA A 141 15.01 3.76 16.15
C ALA A 141 14.55 4.18 14.75
N ALA A 142 14.93 5.37 14.29
CA ALA A 142 14.63 5.84 12.93
C ALA A 142 15.30 4.97 11.85
N SER A 143 16.55 4.56 12.08
CA SER A 143 17.34 3.73 11.17
C SER A 143 16.78 2.32 11.08
N GLN A 144 16.42 1.70 12.21
CA GLN A 144 15.76 0.40 12.21
C GLN A 144 14.48 0.43 11.37
N LYS A 145 13.62 1.44 11.57
CA LYS A 145 12.40 1.58 10.78
C LYS A 145 12.66 1.79 9.29
N ALA A 146 13.70 2.54 8.92
CA ALA A 146 14.09 2.72 7.52
C ALA A 146 14.59 1.41 6.89
N ILE A 147 15.42 0.66 7.62
CA ILE A 147 15.92 -0.67 7.20
C ILE A 147 14.78 -1.67 7.04
N ASP A 148 13.81 -1.66 7.96
CA ASP A 148 12.62 -2.51 7.87
C ASP A 148 11.84 -2.21 6.58
N TYR A 149 11.61 -0.92 6.24
CA TYR A 149 10.96 -0.55 4.98
C TYR A 149 11.75 -1.02 3.76
N TRP A 150 13.06 -0.81 3.72
CA TRP A 150 13.90 -1.27 2.62
C TRP A 150 13.83 -2.78 2.46
N ASN A 151 13.96 -3.54 3.54
CA ASN A 151 13.94 -5.01 3.49
C ASN A 151 12.57 -5.58 3.15
N ASP A 152 11.49 -4.93 3.60
CA ASP A 152 10.11 -5.37 3.36
C ASP A 152 9.59 -4.99 1.96
N LEU A 153 10.15 -3.94 1.33
CA LEU A 153 9.67 -3.40 0.06
C LEU A 153 10.63 -3.64 -1.12
N THR A 154 11.86 -4.05 -0.87
CA THR A 154 12.88 -4.27 -1.90
C THR A 154 13.62 -5.59 -1.69
N GLU A 155 14.38 -6.02 -2.69
CA GLU A 155 15.26 -7.18 -2.63
C GLU A 155 16.73 -6.80 -2.39
N MET A 156 16.99 -5.56 -1.94
CA MET A 156 18.33 -5.00 -1.83
C MET A 156 19.21 -5.78 -0.84
N LYS A 157 20.48 -5.99 -1.22
CA LYS A 157 21.52 -6.68 -0.45
C LYS A 157 22.83 -5.91 -0.54
N GLY A 158 23.76 -6.21 0.36
CA GLY A 158 25.13 -5.67 0.31
C GLY A 158 25.28 -4.19 0.70
N PHE A 159 24.19 -3.51 1.05
CA PHE A 159 24.24 -2.14 1.59
C PHE A 159 24.18 -2.17 3.11
N SER A 160 25.16 -1.53 3.76
CA SER A 160 25.20 -1.41 5.23
C SER A 160 25.67 -0.01 5.64
N PRO A 161 24.77 0.98 5.68
CA PRO A 161 25.14 2.35 6.02
C PRO A 161 25.67 2.43 7.44
N ASN A 162 26.68 3.27 7.60
CA ASN A 162 27.29 3.62 8.86
C ASN A 162 26.79 5.01 9.27
N ILE A 163 25.98 5.08 10.32
CA ILE A 163 25.17 6.25 10.68
C ILE A 163 25.63 6.81 12.03
N GLY A 164 25.91 8.10 12.09
CA GLY A 164 26.34 8.76 13.32
C GLY A 164 25.64 10.08 13.55
N TYR A 165 25.68 10.53 14.80
CA TYR A 165 25.24 11.86 15.21
C TYR A 165 26.40 12.87 15.14
N ASN A 166 26.13 14.06 14.63
CA ASN A 166 27.04 15.20 14.71
C ASN A 166 26.24 16.50 14.87
N SER A 167 26.41 17.20 15.99
CA SER A 167 25.71 18.45 16.25
C SER A 167 26.06 19.58 15.27
N GLY A 168 27.22 19.49 14.60
CA GLY A 168 27.67 20.41 13.56
C GLY A 168 27.06 20.16 12.18
N THR A 169 26.41 19.00 11.95
CA THR A 169 25.70 18.74 10.68
C THR A 169 24.38 19.52 10.68
N PRO A 170 24.13 20.44 9.72
CA PRO A 170 22.91 21.27 9.72
C PRO A 170 21.61 20.47 9.50
N THR A 171 21.69 19.37 8.75
CA THR A 171 20.55 18.55 8.32
C THR A 171 20.80 17.06 8.64
N ALA A 172 20.60 16.17 7.68
CA ALA A 172 21.30 14.90 7.59
C ALA A 172 22.07 14.88 6.26
N GLU A 173 23.10 14.06 6.18
CA GLU A 173 23.90 13.89 4.97
C GLU A 173 24.36 12.43 4.85
N CYS A 174 24.55 11.98 3.61
CA CYS A 174 25.05 10.67 3.28
C CYS A 174 26.03 10.75 2.12
N SER A 175 27.19 10.11 2.29
CA SER A 175 28.15 9.93 1.21
C SER A 175 27.90 8.62 0.46
N TYR A 176 28.51 8.54 -0.72
CA TYR A 176 28.63 7.31 -1.49
C TYR A 176 29.20 6.18 -0.62
N GLY A 177 28.52 5.03 -0.61
CA GLY A 177 28.88 3.91 0.27
C GLY A 177 28.23 3.93 1.66
N GLY A 178 27.40 4.93 1.96
CA GLY A 178 26.51 4.88 3.13
C GLY A 178 27.10 5.44 4.43
N TRP A 179 28.18 6.23 4.39
CA TRP A 179 28.60 6.98 5.57
C TRP A 179 27.69 8.20 5.76
N MET A 180 26.91 8.18 6.84
CA MET A 180 25.86 9.15 7.15
C MET A 180 26.15 9.94 8.41
N SER A 181 25.83 11.24 8.41
CA SER A 181 25.85 12.11 9.60
C SER A 181 24.49 12.77 9.78
N VAL A 182 23.95 12.75 11.01
CA VAL A 182 22.63 13.30 11.34
C VAL A 182 22.78 14.43 12.36
N GLY A 183 22.19 15.58 12.05
CA GLY A 183 22.24 16.80 12.83
C GLY A 183 21.40 16.79 14.11
N SER A 184 21.53 17.87 14.88
CA SER A 184 20.88 18.07 16.19
C SER A 184 19.37 18.29 16.13
N ASN A 185 18.84 18.79 15.01
CA ASN A 185 17.40 19.00 14.88
C ASN A 185 16.67 17.64 14.76
N GLN A 186 15.80 17.35 15.74
CA GLN A 186 15.07 16.09 15.84
C GLN A 186 14.16 15.80 14.64
N SER A 187 13.77 16.81 13.85
CA SER A 187 13.02 16.61 12.61
C SER A 187 13.82 15.83 11.56
N TYR A 188 15.16 15.90 11.59
CA TYR A 188 16.04 15.11 10.71
C TYR A 188 16.37 13.73 11.27
N GLN A 189 16.06 13.46 12.54
CA GLN A 189 16.28 12.16 13.20
C GLN A 189 15.06 11.25 13.05
N LYS A 190 14.36 11.32 11.91
CA LYS A 190 13.13 10.56 11.62
C LYS A 190 13.38 9.56 10.50
N ALA A 191 12.64 8.46 10.52
CA ALA A 191 12.81 7.36 9.55
C ALA A 191 12.73 7.82 8.09
N GLY A 192 11.85 8.77 7.77
CA GLY A 192 11.74 9.32 6.41
C GLY A 192 13.03 10.03 5.96
N THR A 193 13.65 10.82 6.85
CA THR A 193 14.93 11.48 6.57
C THR A 193 16.05 10.46 6.44
N ILE A 194 16.14 9.48 7.35
CA ILE A 194 17.16 8.43 7.26
C ILE A 194 17.01 7.63 5.96
N MET A 195 15.78 7.29 5.57
CA MET A 195 15.51 6.60 4.32
C MET A 195 15.88 7.46 3.09
N HIS A 196 15.61 8.77 3.13
CA HIS A 196 16.06 9.70 2.10
C HIS A 196 17.58 9.71 1.98
N GLU A 197 18.30 9.83 3.11
CA GLU A 197 19.76 9.84 3.10
C GLU A 197 20.36 8.52 2.60
N MET A 198 19.76 7.38 2.96
CA MET A 198 20.15 6.08 2.43
C MET A 198 20.06 6.02 0.89
N LEU A 199 19.14 6.74 0.26
CA LEU A 199 19.03 6.79 -1.21
C LEU A 199 20.28 7.36 -1.88
N HIS A 200 20.96 8.33 -1.24
CA HIS A 200 22.23 8.86 -1.75
C HIS A 200 23.35 7.81 -1.67
N GLY A 201 23.28 6.87 -0.73
CA GLY A 201 24.27 5.83 -0.53
C GLY A 201 24.06 4.57 -1.37
N CYS A 202 22.81 4.16 -1.61
CA CYS A 202 22.49 2.90 -2.29
C CYS A 202 22.66 2.97 -3.82
N GLY A 203 22.57 4.16 -4.43
CA GLY A 203 22.57 4.35 -5.89
C GLY A 203 23.94 4.34 -6.58
N VAL A 204 25.01 4.10 -5.84
CA VAL A 204 26.41 4.18 -6.33
C VAL A 204 27.28 3.01 -5.91
N ILE A 205 26.69 1.94 -5.38
CA ILE A 205 27.40 0.67 -5.29
C ILE A 205 27.84 0.38 -6.73
N PRO A 206 29.15 0.30 -7.03
CA PRO A 206 29.57 -0.17 -8.33
C PRO A 206 28.85 -1.49 -8.52
N TRP A 207 28.11 -1.62 -9.61
CA TRP A 207 27.60 -2.90 -10.09
C TRP A 207 28.81 -3.78 -10.52
N ALA A 208 29.67 -4.08 -9.57
CA ALA A 208 30.59 -5.19 -9.53
C ALA A 208 29.93 -6.13 -8.51
N ASP A 209 29.16 -7.15 -8.86
CA ASP A 209 29.30 -8.05 -9.99
C ASP A 209 27.92 -8.59 -10.38
N THR A 210 27.53 -8.41 -11.65
CA THR A 210 26.68 -9.40 -12.32
C THR A 210 27.47 -9.98 -13.48
N GLU A 211 28.37 -10.89 -13.12
CA GLU A 211 28.64 -12.07 -13.92
C GLU A 211 27.75 -13.22 -13.41
#